data_AF-A0A1J8P2M5-F1
#
_entry.id   AF-A0A1J8P2M5-F1
#
_cell.length_a   1.000
_cell.length_b   1.000
_cell.length_c   1.000
_cell.angle_alpha   90.00
_cell.angle_beta   90.00
_cell.angle_gamma   90.00
#
_symmetry.space_group_name_H-M   'P 1'
#
loop_
_entity.id
_entity.type
_entity.pdbx_description
1 polymer ?
#
loop_
_entity_poly.entity_id
_entity_poly.type
_entity_poly.pdbx_seq_one_letter_code
_entity_poly.pdbx_strand_id
1 'polypeptide(L)'
;ENREQAKTNIPGFPTTNITHPNIRFQQTKDTQRDMTRPDGMPIKYHKTDEGEFRSMLDNKKHSHQKHWGLDKLFASHENAHAIFTICAQAVMGATMWVMALDLLGLVERPSIFVLSVLLVLLGYGLFKLNMHLGKPQFFYRGFYNLRHSPVSREIAGVSLFFMGLMAMLVVQILSLDFLLPMAYGVAFFGLVLGSYYMMKLYLIPARAFWNHWQTGTAFYGTMLSLGGLLFAVLLSVFGANPKVLSFVAVVAVVGLVLESIGLVAHKKANQKTGEGQAADFEQTTTFGKTERLRYTLLGVNVLLMFALMFNPNLWLLGIGFLSVLTSVYLGRILFYAVVIPTTMPGAFFWKNDQFKAHAIESGLSDMPQMGVMPQRHHKFDVKALMTVIKQTTLKDAFAQIKSIVNGG
;
A
#
# COMPACT_ATOMS: atom_id res chain seq x y z
N GLU A 1 19.88 -43.51 -11.91
CA GLU A 1 21.36 -43.49 -12.00
C GLU A 1 21.90 -42.31 -12.80
N ASN A 2 21.24 -41.80 -13.85
CA ASN A 2 21.69 -40.60 -14.60
C ASN A 2 21.09 -39.25 -14.11
N ARG A 3 21.14 -38.96 -12.80
CA ARG A 3 20.67 -37.65 -12.27
C ARG A 3 21.85 -36.85 -11.72
N GLU A 4 22.54 -36.14 -12.60
CA GLU A 4 23.58 -35.17 -12.26
C GLU A 4 22.92 -33.94 -11.59
N GLN A 5 22.95 -33.87 -10.26
CA GLN A 5 22.43 -32.77 -9.43
C GLN A 5 20.97 -32.34 -9.69
N ALA A 6 20.02 -33.04 -9.05
CA ALA A 6 18.65 -32.55 -8.89
C ALA A 6 18.60 -31.51 -7.76
N LYS A 7 18.79 -30.22 -8.08
CA LYS A 7 18.65 -29.11 -7.13
C LYS A 7 17.18 -28.73 -6.98
N THR A 8 16.78 -28.43 -5.75
CA THR A 8 15.47 -27.82 -5.49
C THR A 8 15.54 -26.30 -5.61
N ASN A 9 16.72 -25.71 -5.38
CA ASN A 9 16.95 -24.26 -5.41
C ASN A 9 17.77 -23.84 -6.63
N ILE A 10 17.42 -22.70 -7.23
CA ILE A 10 18.11 -22.11 -8.39
C ILE A 10 18.13 -20.57 -8.22
N PRO A 11 19.15 -19.86 -8.73
CA PRO A 11 19.28 -18.42 -8.52
C PRO A 11 18.09 -17.64 -9.09
N GLY A 12 17.58 -16.66 -8.34
CA GLY A 12 16.43 -15.86 -8.72
C GLY A 12 15.07 -16.53 -8.47
N PHE A 13 15.03 -17.77 -7.96
CA PHE A 13 13.81 -18.36 -7.42
C PHE A 13 13.68 -18.09 -5.92
N PRO A 14 12.45 -17.84 -5.41
CA PRO A 14 12.19 -17.86 -3.99
C PRO A 14 12.65 -19.20 -3.40
N THR A 15 13.19 -19.16 -2.17
CA THR A 15 13.64 -20.36 -1.47
C THR A 15 12.55 -21.41 -1.46
N THR A 16 12.92 -22.68 -1.66
CA THR A 16 11.96 -23.80 -1.73
C THR A 16 11.15 -23.99 -0.46
N ASN A 17 11.62 -23.49 0.68
CA ASN A 17 10.89 -23.46 1.94
C ASN A 17 9.63 -22.56 1.89
N ILE A 18 9.54 -21.66 0.90
CA ILE A 18 8.38 -20.80 0.69
C ILE A 18 7.40 -21.48 -0.27
N THR A 19 7.89 -21.96 -1.41
CA THR A 19 7.04 -22.41 -2.52
C THR A 19 6.77 -23.92 -2.55
N HIS A 20 7.50 -24.70 -1.75
CA HIS A 20 7.46 -26.18 -1.71
C HIS A 20 7.27 -26.80 -3.10
N PRO A 21 8.11 -26.46 -4.09
CA PRO A 21 7.85 -26.80 -5.48
C PRO A 21 8.01 -28.31 -5.68
N ASN A 22 7.07 -28.93 -6.38
CA ASN A 22 7.16 -30.33 -6.79
C ASN A 22 8.04 -30.51 -8.06
N ILE A 23 8.98 -29.59 -8.28
CA ILE A 23 9.83 -29.51 -9.47
C ILE A 23 11.27 -29.56 -9.00
N ARG A 24 12.11 -30.35 -9.68
CA ARG A 24 13.55 -30.41 -9.44
C ARG A 24 14.29 -29.92 -10.67
N PHE A 25 15.29 -29.09 -10.47
CA PHE A 25 16.14 -28.57 -11.53
C PHE A 25 17.33 -29.49 -11.71
N GLN A 26 17.59 -29.92 -12.93
CA GLN A 26 18.82 -30.62 -13.29
C GLN A 26 19.76 -29.62 -13.95
N GLN A 27 20.93 -29.38 -13.37
CA GLN A 27 21.94 -28.50 -13.92
C GLN A 27 23.07 -29.35 -14.51
N THR A 28 23.10 -29.49 -15.84
CA THR A 28 24.09 -30.31 -16.57
C THR A 28 25.33 -29.54 -17.01
N LYS A 29 25.35 -28.21 -16.87
CA LYS A 29 26.48 -27.34 -17.20
C LYS A 29 26.76 -26.38 -16.06
N ASP A 30 28.03 -26.10 -15.79
CA ASP A 30 28.38 -25.10 -14.80
C ASP A 30 27.93 -23.70 -15.26
N THR A 31 27.42 -22.92 -14.32
CA THR A 31 26.91 -21.58 -14.55
C THR A 31 28.01 -20.55 -14.34
N GLN A 32 27.88 -19.42 -15.06
CA GLN A 32 28.81 -18.30 -14.94
C GLN A 32 28.88 -17.80 -13.49
N ARG A 33 30.04 -17.22 -13.11
CA ARG A 33 30.24 -16.70 -11.76
C ARG A 33 29.33 -15.51 -11.45
N ASP A 34 29.07 -14.66 -12.43
CA ASP A 34 28.08 -13.59 -12.36
C ASP A 34 26.95 -13.87 -13.36
N MET A 35 25.71 -13.91 -12.87
CA MET A 35 24.51 -13.98 -13.70
C MET A 35 23.77 -12.65 -13.63
N THR A 36 23.87 -11.85 -14.68
CA THR A 36 23.15 -10.59 -14.81
C THR A 36 21.72 -10.84 -15.28
N ARG A 37 20.73 -10.15 -14.71
CA ARG A 37 19.38 -10.19 -15.28
C ARG A 37 19.38 -9.55 -16.67
N PRO A 38 18.61 -10.08 -17.63
CA PRO A 38 18.51 -9.46 -18.94
C PRO A 38 17.52 -8.28 -18.98
N ASP A 39 16.75 -8.05 -17.90
CA ASP A 39 15.89 -6.88 -17.78
C ASP A 39 16.63 -5.65 -17.25
N GLY A 40 15.93 -4.52 -17.19
CA GLY A 40 16.47 -3.26 -16.72
C GLY A 40 16.79 -3.18 -15.23
N MET A 41 16.57 -4.23 -14.43
CA MET A 41 16.71 -4.12 -12.96
C MET A 41 18.17 -4.14 -12.53
N PRO A 42 18.58 -3.30 -11.54
CA PRO A 42 19.97 -3.16 -11.10
C PRO A 42 20.37 -4.29 -10.15
N ILE A 43 20.16 -5.55 -10.54
CA ILE A 43 20.46 -6.72 -9.73
C ILE A 43 21.09 -7.83 -10.57
N LYS A 44 22.11 -8.46 -10.00
CA LYS A 44 22.81 -9.63 -10.52
C LYS A 44 22.90 -10.72 -9.45
N TYR A 45 23.19 -11.94 -9.85
CA TYR A 45 23.38 -13.07 -8.95
C TYR A 45 24.83 -13.54 -9.03
N HIS A 46 25.55 -13.45 -7.93
CA HIS A 46 26.96 -13.84 -7.83
C HIS A 46 27.07 -15.23 -7.19
N LYS A 47 27.83 -16.13 -7.83
CA LYS A 47 28.16 -17.44 -7.32
C LYS A 47 29.30 -17.32 -6.30
N THR A 48 29.02 -17.69 -5.06
CA THR A 48 29.98 -17.80 -3.97
C THR A 48 30.94 -18.97 -4.20
N ASP A 49 32.06 -19.01 -3.48
CA ASP A 49 33.04 -20.10 -3.57
C ASP A 49 32.46 -21.46 -3.12
N GLU A 50 31.41 -21.44 -2.30
CA GLU A 50 30.61 -22.61 -1.87
C GLU A 50 29.63 -23.08 -2.97
N GLY A 51 29.55 -22.37 -4.09
CA GLY A 51 28.67 -22.69 -5.22
C GLY A 51 27.23 -22.19 -5.10
N GLU A 52 26.88 -21.53 -4.00
CA GLU A 52 25.58 -20.87 -3.81
C GLU A 52 25.53 -19.50 -4.48
N PHE A 53 24.37 -19.10 -5.00
CA PHE A 53 24.19 -17.78 -5.58
C PHE A 53 23.54 -16.81 -4.60
N ARG A 54 24.09 -15.59 -4.55
CA ARG A 54 23.52 -14.49 -3.77
C ARG A 54 23.18 -13.33 -4.69
N SER A 55 22.03 -12.72 -4.47
CA SER A 55 21.68 -11.48 -5.15
C SER A 55 22.60 -10.35 -4.69
N MET A 56 23.05 -9.54 -5.63
CA MET A 56 23.92 -8.38 -5.43
C MET A 56 23.49 -7.24 -6.35
N LEU A 57 23.83 -6.02 -5.96
CA LEU A 57 23.62 -4.83 -6.78
C LEU A 57 24.40 -4.91 -8.09
N ASP A 58 23.74 -4.58 -9.20
CA ASP A 58 24.39 -4.30 -10.48
C ASP A 58 24.40 -2.79 -10.75
N ASN A 59 25.43 -2.12 -10.24
CA ASN A 59 25.57 -0.67 -10.32
C ASN A 59 25.94 -0.14 -11.72
N LYS A 60 26.22 -1.03 -12.68
CA LYS A 60 26.58 -0.62 -14.05
C LYS A 60 25.35 -0.30 -14.89
N LYS A 61 24.18 -0.85 -14.54
CA LYS A 61 22.96 -0.69 -15.33
C LYS A 61 22.34 0.69 -15.24
N HIS A 62 22.38 1.33 -14.07
CA HIS A 62 21.78 2.65 -13.87
C HIS A 62 22.84 3.66 -13.41
N SER A 63 22.60 4.93 -13.74
CA SER A 63 23.45 6.05 -13.33
C SER A 63 23.38 6.29 -11.82
N HIS A 64 24.50 6.67 -11.22
CA HIS A 64 24.59 7.12 -9.83
C HIS A 64 24.03 8.54 -9.61
N GLN A 65 23.61 9.23 -10.67
CA GLN A 65 23.06 10.58 -10.59
C GLN A 65 21.67 10.59 -9.95
N LYS A 66 21.41 11.65 -9.18
CA LYS A 66 20.16 11.82 -8.41
C LYS A 66 19.11 12.54 -9.22
N HIS A 67 17.99 11.88 -9.43
CA HIS A 67 16.86 12.39 -10.17
C HIS A 67 15.63 12.55 -9.27
N TRP A 68 14.64 13.29 -9.77
CA TRP A 68 13.32 13.40 -9.14
C TRP A 68 12.45 12.18 -9.44
N GLY A 69 12.48 11.67 -10.68
CA GLY A 69 11.69 10.51 -11.08
C GLY A 69 10.16 10.72 -10.97
N LEU A 70 9.69 11.98 -10.92
CA LEU A 70 8.28 12.31 -10.68
C LEU A 70 7.36 11.77 -11.78
N ASP A 71 7.78 11.82 -13.03
CA ASP A 71 6.98 11.30 -14.15
C ASP A 71 6.72 9.80 -13.98
N LYS A 72 7.74 9.02 -13.57
CA LYS A 72 7.61 7.60 -13.27
C LYS A 72 6.70 7.33 -12.06
N LEU A 73 6.80 8.16 -11.02
CA LEU A 73 5.97 8.04 -9.82
C LEU A 73 4.50 8.34 -10.11
N PHE A 74 4.21 9.44 -10.81
CA PHE A 74 2.84 9.89 -11.07
C PHE A 74 2.16 9.13 -12.21
N ALA A 75 2.91 8.59 -13.17
CA ALA A 75 2.36 7.72 -14.22
C ALA A 75 2.17 6.26 -13.75
N SER A 76 2.62 5.90 -12.56
CA SER A 76 2.54 4.53 -12.05
C SER A 76 1.09 4.09 -11.79
N HIS A 77 0.75 2.88 -12.23
CA HIS A 77 -0.52 2.23 -11.93
C HIS A 77 -0.74 2.04 -10.42
N GLU A 78 0.35 1.97 -9.66
CA GLU A 78 0.36 1.79 -8.21
C GLU A 78 -0.24 2.98 -7.44
N ASN A 79 -0.45 4.13 -8.10
CA ASN A 79 -1.07 5.30 -7.49
C ASN A 79 -2.49 5.03 -6.95
N ALA A 80 -3.21 4.07 -7.52
CA ALA A 80 -4.50 3.66 -6.98
C ALA A 80 -4.37 3.06 -5.57
N HIS A 81 -3.36 2.21 -5.34
CA HIS A 81 -3.08 1.62 -4.03
C HIS A 81 -2.59 2.67 -3.02
N ALA A 82 -1.73 3.61 -3.47
CA ALA A 82 -1.30 4.73 -2.62
C ALA A 82 -2.50 5.59 -2.18
N ILE A 83 -3.37 5.99 -3.11
CA ILE A 83 -4.57 6.80 -2.78
C ILE A 83 -5.49 6.04 -1.82
N PHE A 84 -5.78 4.76 -2.11
CA PHE A 84 -6.63 3.93 -1.26
C PHE A 84 -6.09 3.83 0.16
N THR A 85 -4.83 3.45 0.34
CA THR A 85 -4.23 3.25 1.67
C THR A 85 -4.16 4.54 2.47
N ILE A 86 -3.83 5.68 1.83
CA ILE A 86 -3.80 6.99 2.49
C ILE A 86 -5.21 7.41 2.94
N CYS A 87 -6.21 7.31 2.05
CA CYS A 87 -7.60 7.63 2.41
C CYS A 87 -8.10 6.73 3.54
N ALA A 88 -7.86 5.41 3.46
CA ALA A 88 -8.28 4.47 4.49
C ALA A 88 -7.61 4.75 5.84
N GLN A 89 -6.29 4.97 5.88
CA GLN A 89 -5.55 5.27 7.10
C GLN A 89 -5.96 6.61 7.71
N ALA A 90 -6.13 7.65 6.89
CA ALA A 90 -6.57 8.96 7.35
C ALA A 90 -7.98 8.88 7.95
N VAL A 91 -8.92 8.19 7.27
CA VAL A 91 -10.28 8.02 7.78
C VAL A 91 -10.30 7.16 9.05
N MET A 92 -9.55 6.05 9.09
CA MET A 92 -9.43 5.23 10.30
C MET A 92 -8.93 6.05 11.49
N GLY A 93 -7.87 6.84 11.31
CA GLY A 93 -7.34 7.69 12.36
C GLY A 93 -8.32 8.79 12.79
N ALA A 94 -9.01 9.43 11.85
CA ALA A 94 -10.01 10.43 12.15
C ALA A 94 -11.22 9.84 12.90
N THR A 95 -11.68 8.65 12.52
CA THR A 95 -12.77 7.94 13.21
C THR A 95 -12.35 7.55 14.64
N MET A 96 -11.09 7.17 14.87
CA MET A 96 -10.59 6.95 16.24
C MET A 96 -10.73 8.21 17.10
N TRP A 97 -10.46 9.38 16.56
CA TRP A 97 -10.67 10.65 17.27
C TRP A 97 -12.14 10.94 17.55
N VAL A 98 -13.01 10.72 16.57
CA VAL A 98 -14.47 10.87 16.74
C VAL A 98 -14.95 9.98 17.89
N MET A 99 -14.61 8.69 17.87
CA MET A 99 -15.00 7.74 18.92
C MET A 99 -14.37 8.10 20.27
N ALA A 100 -13.10 8.48 20.31
CA ALA A 100 -12.40 8.80 21.56
C ALA A 100 -13.00 10.02 22.26
N LEU A 101 -13.28 11.10 21.52
CA LEU A 101 -13.82 12.32 22.13
C LEU A 101 -15.26 12.14 22.62
N ASP A 102 -16.07 11.36 21.90
CA ASP A 102 -17.43 11.01 22.31
C ASP A 102 -17.42 10.12 23.56
N LEU A 103 -16.60 9.06 23.58
CA LEU A 103 -16.46 8.16 24.74
C LEU A 103 -15.89 8.86 25.98
N LEU A 104 -15.07 9.90 25.80
CA LEU A 104 -14.56 10.73 26.90
C LEU A 104 -15.54 11.83 27.34
N GLY A 105 -16.70 11.95 26.69
CA GLY A 105 -17.70 12.99 26.98
C GLY A 105 -17.23 14.41 26.64
N LEU A 106 -16.24 14.55 25.75
CA LEU A 106 -15.71 15.84 25.30
C LEU A 106 -16.51 16.42 24.12
N VAL A 107 -17.35 15.61 23.50
CA VAL A 107 -18.30 15.98 22.46
C VAL A 107 -19.61 15.26 22.77
N GLU A 108 -20.75 15.92 22.58
CA GLU A 108 -22.05 15.33 22.90
C GLU A 108 -22.48 14.26 21.90
N ARG A 109 -22.19 14.47 20.61
CA ARG A 109 -22.51 13.53 19.51
C ARG A 109 -21.52 13.68 18.35
N PRO A 110 -21.20 12.58 17.64
CA PRO A 110 -20.51 12.66 16.36
C PRO A 110 -21.22 13.56 15.35
N SER A 111 -20.49 14.49 14.74
CA SER A 111 -21.04 15.38 13.72
C SER A 111 -21.38 14.62 12.43
N ILE A 112 -22.62 14.77 11.96
CA ILE A 112 -23.10 14.25 10.66
C ILE A 112 -22.20 14.72 9.51
N PHE A 113 -21.75 15.97 9.54
CA PHE A 113 -20.84 16.51 8.52
C PHE A 113 -19.50 15.76 8.50
N VAL A 114 -18.88 15.58 9.68
CA VAL A 114 -17.60 14.87 9.80
C VAL A 114 -17.74 13.44 9.28
N LEU A 115 -18.74 12.70 9.75
CA LEU A 115 -18.99 11.33 9.31
C LEU A 115 -19.25 11.23 7.80
N SER A 116 -20.01 12.18 7.24
CA SER A 116 -20.31 12.23 5.81
C SER A 116 -19.04 12.45 4.97
N VAL A 117 -18.17 13.39 5.38
CA VAL A 117 -16.90 13.64 4.67
C VAL A 117 -15.97 12.43 4.77
N LEU A 118 -15.88 11.79 5.93
CA LEU A 118 -15.08 10.58 6.13
C LEU A 118 -15.57 9.42 5.23
N LEU A 119 -16.89 9.26 5.08
CA LEU A 119 -17.47 8.26 4.18
C LEU A 119 -17.18 8.54 2.71
N VAL A 120 -17.31 9.79 2.28
CA VAL A 120 -16.97 10.19 0.91
C VAL A 120 -15.49 9.93 0.62
N LEU A 121 -14.60 10.27 1.57
CA LEU A 121 -13.16 10.09 1.41
C LEU A 121 -12.77 8.60 1.35
N LEU A 122 -13.31 7.77 2.24
CA LEU A 122 -13.08 6.32 2.21
C LEU A 122 -13.69 5.69 0.96
N GLY A 123 -14.89 6.12 0.57
CA GLY A 123 -15.57 5.69 -0.66
C GLY A 123 -14.76 6.02 -1.91
N TYR A 124 -14.14 7.22 -1.97
CA TYR A 124 -13.23 7.60 -3.04
C TYR A 124 -11.99 6.68 -3.11
N GLY A 125 -11.36 6.40 -1.95
CA GLY A 125 -10.24 5.46 -1.88
C GLY A 125 -10.61 4.05 -2.38
N LEU A 126 -11.74 3.52 -1.93
CA LEU A 126 -12.27 2.22 -2.38
C LEU A 126 -12.62 2.22 -3.87
N PHE A 127 -13.19 3.30 -4.38
CA PHE A 127 -13.48 3.43 -5.81
C PHE A 127 -12.20 3.37 -6.64
N LYS A 128 -11.15 4.11 -6.24
CA LYS A 128 -9.84 4.10 -6.91
C LYS A 128 -9.21 2.72 -6.88
N LEU A 129 -9.28 2.01 -5.76
CA LEU A 129 -8.80 0.63 -5.63
C LEU A 129 -9.53 -0.32 -6.60
N ASN A 130 -10.86 -0.25 -6.66
CA ASN A 130 -11.66 -1.14 -7.52
C ASN A 130 -11.45 -0.83 -9.01
N MET A 131 -11.31 0.44 -9.39
CA MET A 131 -11.07 0.84 -10.78
C MET A 131 -9.66 0.50 -11.28
N HIS A 132 -8.74 0.13 -10.39
CA HIS A 132 -7.41 -0.34 -10.78
C HIS A 132 -7.42 -1.81 -11.25
N LEU A 133 -8.44 -2.59 -10.88
CA LEU A 133 -8.57 -3.98 -11.33
C LEU A 133 -8.73 -4.04 -12.85
N GLY A 134 -8.11 -5.03 -13.50
CA GLY A 134 -8.28 -5.24 -14.94
C GLY A 134 -9.72 -5.56 -15.36
N LYS A 135 -10.54 -6.10 -14.44
CA LYS A 135 -11.98 -6.32 -14.63
C LYS A 135 -12.78 -5.90 -13.39
N PRO A 136 -13.06 -4.59 -13.22
CA PRO A 136 -13.66 -4.05 -11.99
C PRO A 136 -15.03 -4.64 -11.64
N GLN A 137 -15.81 -5.07 -12.64
CA GLN A 137 -17.14 -5.68 -12.43
C GLN A 137 -17.10 -7.00 -11.64
N PHE A 138 -15.93 -7.63 -11.51
CA PHE A 138 -15.75 -8.87 -10.74
C PHE A 138 -15.06 -8.64 -9.39
N PHE A 139 -15.07 -7.42 -8.86
CA PHE A 139 -14.41 -7.08 -7.59
C PHE A 139 -14.84 -7.98 -6.42
N TYR A 140 -16.10 -8.42 -6.40
CA TYR A 140 -16.66 -9.29 -5.35
C TYR A 140 -15.93 -10.64 -5.23
N ARG A 141 -15.24 -11.09 -6.29
CA ARG A 141 -14.41 -12.31 -6.24
C ARG A 141 -13.20 -12.16 -5.32
N GLY A 142 -12.83 -10.94 -4.94
CA GLY A 142 -11.80 -10.67 -3.93
C GLY A 142 -12.13 -11.26 -2.55
N PHE A 143 -13.40 -11.56 -2.26
CA PHE A 143 -13.84 -12.19 -1.01
C PHE A 143 -13.68 -13.72 -0.97
N TYR A 144 -13.38 -14.38 -2.09
CA TYR A 144 -13.48 -15.85 -2.21
C TYR A 144 -12.48 -16.67 -1.38
N ASN A 145 -11.54 -16.06 -0.66
CA ASN A 145 -10.54 -16.83 0.11
C ASN A 145 -10.18 -16.15 1.44
N LEU A 146 -11.18 -15.91 2.29
CA LEU A 146 -10.98 -15.30 3.61
C LEU A 146 -10.11 -16.17 4.54
N ARG A 147 -10.08 -17.49 4.33
CA ARG A 147 -9.32 -18.41 5.18
C ARG A 147 -7.81 -18.33 4.96
N HIS A 148 -7.35 -18.05 3.75
CA HIS A 148 -5.91 -18.10 3.43
C HIS A 148 -5.36 -16.79 2.88
N SER A 149 -6.15 -15.97 2.19
CA SER A 149 -5.66 -14.77 1.52
C SER A 149 -5.66 -13.55 2.46
N PRO A 150 -4.50 -12.92 2.71
CA PRO A 150 -4.45 -11.63 3.40
C PRO A 150 -5.21 -10.53 2.65
N VAL A 151 -5.28 -10.58 1.31
CA VAL A 151 -6.00 -9.58 0.49
C VAL A 151 -7.49 -9.67 0.79
N SER A 152 -8.02 -10.89 0.79
CA SER A 152 -9.44 -11.12 1.07
C SER A 152 -9.84 -10.61 2.47
N ARG A 153 -8.95 -10.82 3.45
CA ARG A 153 -9.15 -10.38 4.83
C ARG A 153 -9.03 -8.86 5.00
N GLU A 154 -8.16 -8.20 4.25
CA GLU A 154 -8.11 -6.73 4.18
C GLU A 154 -9.44 -6.20 3.65
N ILE A 155 -9.90 -6.71 2.50
CA ILE A 155 -11.17 -6.27 1.88
C ILE A 155 -12.32 -6.44 2.88
N ALA A 156 -12.39 -7.58 3.59
CA ALA A 156 -13.39 -7.81 4.62
C ALA A 156 -13.28 -6.83 5.81
N GLY A 157 -12.06 -6.60 6.32
CA GLY A 157 -11.84 -5.67 7.42
C GLY A 157 -12.18 -4.22 7.07
N VAL A 158 -11.73 -3.74 5.91
CA VAL A 158 -12.03 -2.38 5.42
C VAL A 158 -13.52 -2.22 5.09
N SER A 159 -14.16 -3.26 4.56
CA SER A 159 -15.61 -3.26 4.31
C SER A 159 -16.40 -3.24 5.62
N LEU A 160 -15.96 -3.98 6.64
CA LEU A 160 -16.54 -3.93 7.99
C LEU A 160 -16.39 -2.54 8.60
N PHE A 161 -15.23 -1.90 8.44
CA PHE A 161 -15.01 -0.53 8.87
C PHE A 161 -15.93 0.46 8.15
N PHE A 162 -16.06 0.34 6.82
CA PHE A 162 -16.98 1.17 6.03
C PHE A 162 -18.43 1.01 6.50
N MET A 163 -18.88 -0.22 6.77
CA MET A 163 -20.21 -0.50 7.31
C MET A 163 -20.39 0.11 8.70
N GLY A 164 -19.38 0.02 9.58
CA GLY A 164 -19.43 0.67 10.90
C GLY A 164 -19.53 2.19 10.80
N LEU A 165 -18.76 2.82 9.90
CA LEU A 165 -18.82 4.26 9.68
C LEU A 165 -20.17 4.70 9.08
N MET A 166 -20.74 3.91 8.15
CA MET A 166 -22.10 4.11 7.64
C MET A 166 -23.13 3.97 8.76
N ALA A 167 -23.00 2.96 9.62
CA ALA A 167 -23.89 2.76 10.76
C ALA A 167 -23.84 3.94 11.72
N MET A 168 -22.65 4.49 12.02
CA MET A 168 -22.51 5.71 12.84
C MET A 168 -23.28 6.88 12.23
N LEU A 169 -23.17 7.09 10.91
CA LEU A 169 -23.89 8.17 10.21
C LEU A 169 -25.41 7.97 10.29
N VAL A 170 -25.89 6.76 10.00
CA VAL A 170 -27.33 6.45 10.03
C VAL A 170 -27.89 6.61 11.44
N VAL A 171 -27.18 6.12 12.45
CA VAL A 171 -27.57 6.29 13.86
C VAL A 171 -27.72 7.76 14.20
N GLN A 172 -26.79 8.61 13.74
CA GLN A 172 -26.88 10.05 13.99
C GLN A 172 -28.00 10.75 13.23
N ILE A 173 -28.24 10.40 11.96
CA ILE A 173 -29.36 10.97 11.18
C ILE A 173 -30.71 10.60 11.81
N LEU A 174 -30.85 9.35 12.27
CA LEU A 174 -32.10 8.84 12.85
C LEU A 174 -32.21 9.10 14.36
N SER A 175 -31.21 9.72 14.99
CA SER A 175 -31.15 9.95 16.44
C SER A 175 -31.34 8.68 17.29
N LEU A 176 -30.80 7.55 16.83
CA LEU A 176 -30.90 6.25 17.51
C LEU A 176 -29.70 6.00 18.44
N ASP A 177 -29.43 6.93 19.35
CA ASP A 177 -28.15 6.97 20.11
C ASP A 177 -27.85 5.69 20.89
N PHE A 178 -28.88 4.93 21.28
CA PHE A 178 -28.70 3.62 21.94
C PHE A 178 -27.98 2.57 21.08
N LEU A 179 -27.96 2.72 19.75
CA LEU A 179 -27.23 1.86 18.80
C LEU A 179 -25.80 2.35 18.53
N LEU A 180 -25.43 3.55 19.00
CA LEU A 180 -24.12 4.14 18.73
C LEU A 180 -22.95 3.28 19.25
N PRO A 181 -23.01 2.65 20.45
CA PRO A 181 -21.96 1.74 20.90
C PRO A 181 -21.77 0.53 19.99
N MET A 182 -22.86 0.01 19.40
CA MET A 182 -22.79 -1.09 18.45
C MET A 182 -22.12 -0.64 17.14
N ALA A 183 -22.47 0.55 16.64
CA ALA A 183 -21.83 1.12 15.45
C ALA A 183 -20.32 1.35 15.68
N TYR A 184 -19.93 1.83 16.86
CA TYR A 184 -18.52 1.95 17.26
C TYR A 184 -17.83 0.61 17.34
N GLY A 185 -18.47 -0.42 17.91
CA GLY A 185 -17.92 -1.78 17.94
C GLY A 185 -17.61 -2.28 16.53
N VAL A 186 -18.56 -2.17 15.61
CA VAL A 186 -18.39 -2.58 14.20
C VAL A 186 -17.26 -1.80 13.53
N ALA A 187 -17.25 -0.47 13.67
CA ALA A 187 -16.20 0.39 13.12
C ALA A 187 -14.83 0.02 13.70
N PHE A 188 -14.71 -0.16 15.01
CA PHE A 188 -13.47 -0.48 15.68
C PHE A 188 -12.92 -1.85 15.26
N PHE A 189 -13.74 -2.90 15.24
CA PHE A 189 -13.31 -4.22 14.77
C PHE A 189 -12.89 -4.20 13.30
N GLY A 190 -13.65 -3.49 12.46
CA GLY A 190 -13.28 -3.28 11.05
C GLY A 190 -11.95 -2.54 10.90
N LEU A 191 -11.72 -1.49 11.69
CA LEU A 191 -10.49 -0.73 11.71
C LEU A 191 -9.30 -1.61 12.10
N VAL A 192 -9.42 -2.38 13.18
CA VAL A 192 -8.34 -3.27 13.66
C VAL A 192 -8.00 -4.33 12.61
N LEU A 193 -9.01 -5.03 12.08
CA LEU A 193 -8.80 -6.07 11.08
C LEU A 193 -8.28 -5.48 9.75
N GLY A 194 -8.91 -4.42 9.26
CA GLY A 194 -8.57 -3.75 8.01
C GLY A 194 -7.13 -3.21 8.06
N SER A 195 -6.78 -2.45 9.09
CA SER A 195 -5.43 -1.90 9.24
C SER A 195 -4.35 -2.97 9.35
N TYR A 196 -4.61 -4.04 10.13
CA TYR A 196 -3.66 -5.13 10.31
C TYR A 196 -3.42 -5.89 9.01
N TYR A 197 -4.46 -6.25 8.26
CA TYR A 197 -4.30 -6.98 7.00
C TYR A 197 -3.75 -6.10 5.88
N MET A 198 -4.08 -4.80 5.87
CA MET A 198 -3.46 -3.81 4.98
C MET A 198 -1.94 -3.75 5.18
N MET A 199 -1.45 -3.82 6.43
CA MET A 199 0.00 -3.94 6.69
C MET A 199 0.54 -5.33 6.30
N LYS A 200 -0.12 -6.40 6.74
CA LYS A 200 0.34 -7.79 6.56
C LYS A 200 0.51 -8.17 5.09
N LEU A 201 -0.26 -7.56 4.20
CA LEU A 201 -0.16 -7.74 2.77
C LEU A 201 1.22 -7.45 2.18
N TYR A 202 1.96 -6.55 2.81
CA TYR A 202 3.27 -6.14 2.34
C TYR A 202 4.39 -6.86 3.09
N LEU A 203 4.10 -7.53 4.21
CA LEU A 203 5.06 -8.35 4.95
C LEU A 203 5.23 -9.75 4.33
N ILE A 204 5.60 -9.77 3.04
CA ILE A 204 5.78 -11.00 2.26
C ILE A 204 7.29 -11.26 2.06
N PRO A 205 7.83 -12.42 2.49
CA PRO A 205 9.25 -12.73 2.37
C PRO A 205 9.83 -12.62 0.95
N ALA A 206 9.01 -12.85 -0.08
CA ALA A 206 9.40 -12.75 -1.49
C ALA A 206 9.61 -11.31 -2.01
N ARG A 207 9.37 -10.29 -1.17
CA ARG A 207 9.61 -8.87 -1.48
C ARG A 207 10.43 -8.26 -0.37
N ALA A 208 11.75 -8.38 -0.46
CA ALA A 208 12.66 -7.97 0.61
C ALA A 208 12.47 -6.51 1.05
N PHE A 209 12.20 -5.61 0.10
CA PHE A 209 11.97 -4.19 0.38
C PHE A 209 10.71 -3.94 1.23
N TRP A 210 9.61 -4.67 0.99
CA TRP A 210 8.38 -4.51 1.78
C TRP A 210 8.38 -5.29 3.09
N ASN A 211 9.11 -6.40 3.15
CA ASN A 211 9.16 -7.30 4.29
C ASN A 211 10.02 -6.77 5.45
N HIS A 212 9.60 -5.63 6.00
CA HIS A 212 10.23 -4.99 7.13
C HIS A 212 9.17 -4.32 8.02
N TRP A 213 9.41 -4.27 9.32
CA TRP A 213 8.48 -3.67 10.29
C TRP A 213 8.22 -2.18 10.04
N GLN A 214 9.07 -1.52 9.23
CA GLN A 214 8.87 -0.15 8.78
C GLN A 214 7.53 0.06 8.08
N THR A 215 7.04 -0.94 7.33
CA THR A 215 5.71 -0.92 6.72
C THR A 215 4.64 -0.63 7.77
N GLY A 216 4.71 -1.30 8.93
CA GLY A 216 3.80 -1.06 10.05
C GLY A 216 3.93 0.35 10.61
N THR A 217 5.14 0.81 10.91
CA THR A 217 5.34 2.18 11.44
C THR A 217 4.91 3.27 10.47
N ALA A 218 5.04 3.02 9.17
CA ALA A 218 4.62 3.96 8.14
C ALA A 218 3.08 4.01 8.04
N PHE A 219 2.41 2.85 8.11
CA PHE A 219 0.96 2.75 7.97
C PHE A 219 0.23 3.27 9.22
N TYR A 220 0.65 2.82 10.40
CA TYR A 220 0.12 3.33 11.67
C TYR A 220 0.57 4.76 11.95
N GLY A 221 1.78 5.16 11.51
CA GLY A 221 2.25 6.54 11.57
C GLY A 221 1.36 7.50 10.78
N THR A 222 0.95 7.13 9.55
CA THR A 222 -0.05 7.88 8.77
C THR A 222 -1.37 8.00 9.53
N MET A 223 -1.86 6.91 10.13
CA MET A 223 -3.14 6.89 10.85
C MET A 223 -3.12 7.84 12.05
N LEU A 224 -2.03 7.87 12.83
CA LEU A 224 -1.86 8.77 13.97
C LEU A 224 -1.66 10.24 13.55
N SER A 225 -0.87 10.48 12.50
CA SER A 225 -0.55 11.82 12.03
C SER A 225 -1.63 12.42 11.14
N LEU A 226 -1.73 11.94 9.90
CA LEU A 226 -2.68 12.44 8.91
C LEU A 226 -4.13 12.26 9.35
N GLY A 227 -4.46 11.15 10.04
CA GLY A 227 -5.82 10.91 10.54
C GLY A 227 -6.23 11.90 11.63
N GLY A 228 -5.33 12.20 12.58
CA GLY A 228 -5.58 13.24 13.59
C GLY A 228 -5.72 14.63 12.98
N LEU A 229 -4.84 15.00 12.05
CA LEU A 229 -4.91 16.30 11.38
C LEU A 229 -6.17 16.43 10.51
N LEU A 230 -6.57 15.36 9.81
CA LEU A 230 -7.84 15.33 9.08
C LEU A 230 -9.01 15.60 10.02
N PHE A 231 -9.07 14.91 11.17
CA PHE A 231 -10.10 15.15 12.17
C PHE A 231 -10.11 16.62 12.64
N ALA A 232 -8.94 17.17 13.00
CA ALA A 232 -8.83 18.56 13.46
C ALA A 232 -9.28 19.58 12.39
N VAL A 233 -8.94 19.35 11.11
CA VAL A 233 -9.39 20.20 10.00
C VAL A 233 -10.92 20.15 9.86
N LEU A 234 -11.52 18.97 9.95
CA LEU A 234 -12.98 18.82 9.85
C LEU A 234 -13.70 19.44 11.05
N LEU A 235 -13.16 19.28 12.25
CA LEU A 235 -13.72 19.88 13.47
C LEU A 235 -13.65 21.41 13.43
N SER A 236 -12.60 21.98 12.84
CA SER A 236 -12.37 23.42 12.78
C SER A 236 -13.48 24.19 12.07
N VAL A 237 -14.29 23.53 11.23
CA VAL A 237 -15.49 24.11 10.60
C VAL A 237 -16.52 24.55 11.63
N PHE A 238 -16.58 23.87 12.78
CA PHE A 238 -17.50 24.17 13.88
C PHE A 238 -16.87 25.04 14.98
N GLY A 239 -15.63 25.48 14.78
CA GLY A 239 -14.83 26.18 15.76
C GLY A 239 -13.63 25.36 16.22
N ALA A 240 -12.47 25.99 16.27
CA ALA A 240 -11.24 25.34 16.66
C ALA A 240 -11.10 25.35 18.17
N ASN A 241 -11.08 24.18 18.82
CA ASN A 241 -10.72 24.07 20.23
C ASN A 241 -9.19 23.98 20.36
N PRO A 242 -8.50 24.99 20.94
CA PRO A 242 -7.04 24.99 21.04
C PRO A 242 -6.46 23.77 21.76
N LYS A 243 -7.18 23.22 22.75
CA LYS A 243 -6.75 22.01 23.49
C LYS A 243 -6.79 20.77 22.59
N VAL A 244 -7.84 20.63 21.79
CA VAL A 244 -7.97 19.51 20.83
C VAL A 244 -6.88 19.62 19.77
N LEU A 245 -6.62 20.81 19.23
CA LEU A 245 -5.54 21.02 18.26
C LEU A 245 -4.17 20.64 18.84
N SER A 246 -3.89 21.07 20.07
CA SER A 246 -2.63 20.75 20.75
C SER A 246 -2.48 19.24 20.98
N PHE A 247 -3.57 18.57 21.38
CA PHE A 247 -3.54 17.13 21.63
C PHE A 247 -3.43 16.30 20.34
N VAL A 248 -4.11 16.72 19.27
CA VAL A 248 -3.94 16.15 17.92
C VAL A 248 -2.48 16.30 17.46
N ALA A 249 -1.87 17.47 17.69
CA ALA A 249 -0.48 17.71 17.33
C ALA A 249 0.47 16.76 18.07
N VAL A 250 0.25 16.49 19.36
CA VAL A 250 1.04 15.51 20.14
C VAL A 250 0.96 14.11 19.52
N VAL A 251 -0.25 13.63 19.23
CA VAL A 251 -0.44 12.30 18.61
C VAL A 251 0.18 12.26 17.21
N ALA A 252 0.10 13.36 16.46
CA ALA A 252 0.74 13.45 15.16
C ALA A 252 2.27 13.42 15.24
N VAL A 253 2.89 14.07 16.24
CA VAL A 253 4.34 13.93 16.50
C VAL A 253 4.69 12.46 16.76
N VAL A 254 3.92 11.74 17.59
CA VAL A 254 4.16 10.31 17.84
C VAL A 254 4.12 9.52 16.53
N GLY A 255 3.12 9.75 15.68
CA GLY A 255 3.01 9.10 14.37
C GLY A 255 4.21 9.38 13.44
N LEU A 256 4.63 10.64 13.36
CA LEU A 256 5.76 11.06 12.51
C LEU A 256 7.11 10.52 13.03
N VAL A 257 7.31 10.48 14.35
CA VAL A 257 8.51 9.91 14.97
C VAL A 257 8.57 8.41 14.74
N LEU A 258 7.44 7.69 14.89
CA LEU A 258 7.36 6.27 14.58
C LEU A 258 7.74 5.98 13.13
N GLU A 259 7.18 6.72 12.16
CA GLU A 259 7.56 6.58 10.74
C GLU A 259 9.04 6.88 10.52
N SER A 260 9.58 7.94 11.15
CA SER A 260 10.98 8.35 11.01
C SER A 260 11.95 7.28 11.51
N ILE A 261 11.68 6.69 12.69
CA ILE A 261 12.48 5.60 13.26
C ILE A 261 12.44 4.38 12.35
N GLY A 262 11.25 4.00 11.88
CA GLY A 262 11.07 2.89 10.95
C GLY A 262 11.86 3.08 9.65
N LEU A 263 11.82 4.27 9.10
CA LEU A 263 12.47 4.62 7.84
C LEU A 263 14.01 4.57 7.94
N VAL A 264 14.59 5.07 9.03
CA VAL A 264 16.04 4.97 9.28
C VAL A 264 16.47 3.51 9.41
N ALA A 265 15.71 2.70 10.14
CA ALA A 265 15.99 1.27 10.29
C ALA A 265 15.87 0.51 8.96
N HIS A 266 14.84 0.82 8.18
CA HIS A 266 14.60 0.22 6.87
C HIS A 266 15.72 0.49 5.88
N LYS A 267 16.19 1.74 5.81
CA LYS A 267 17.35 2.09 4.99
C LYS A 267 18.58 1.27 5.35
N LYS A 268 18.86 1.12 6.65
CA LYS A 268 19.99 0.32 7.14
C LYS A 268 19.82 -1.17 6.86
N ALA A 269 18.58 -1.68 6.84
CA ALA A 269 18.28 -3.06 6.50
C ALA A 269 18.47 -3.32 4.99
N ASN A 270 17.98 -2.42 4.13
CA ASN A 270 18.07 -2.54 2.69
C ASN A 270 19.52 -2.53 2.19
N GLN A 271 20.41 -1.80 2.86
CA GLN A 271 21.83 -1.76 2.51
C GLN A 271 22.59 -3.07 2.72
N LYS A 272 22.02 -4.07 3.40
CA LYS A 272 22.76 -5.29 3.78
C LYS A 272 22.81 -6.35 2.70
N THR A 273 21.73 -6.58 1.94
CA THR A 273 21.65 -7.76 1.05
C THR A 273 20.77 -7.56 -0.18
N GLY A 274 21.29 -7.98 -1.34
CA GLY A 274 20.49 -8.43 -2.48
C GLY A 274 19.48 -7.45 -3.05
N GLU A 275 18.22 -7.90 -3.15
CA GLU A 275 17.11 -7.08 -3.68
C GLU A 275 16.88 -5.79 -2.87
N GLY A 276 17.17 -5.81 -1.55
CA GLY A 276 17.12 -4.62 -0.72
C GLY A 276 18.16 -3.57 -1.15
N GLN A 277 19.37 -4.01 -1.52
CA GLN A 277 20.42 -3.09 -1.98
C GLN A 277 20.09 -2.49 -3.34
N ALA A 278 19.51 -3.29 -4.24
CA ALA A 278 19.01 -2.81 -5.53
C ALA A 278 17.89 -1.77 -5.34
N ALA A 279 16.97 -2.00 -4.41
CA ALA A 279 15.92 -1.06 -4.05
C ALA A 279 16.47 0.23 -3.41
N ASP A 280 17.41 0.16 -2.46
CA ASP A 280 18.07 1.35 -1.88
C ASP A 280 18.85 2.14 -2.94
N PHE A 281 19.50 1.44 -3.87
CA PHE A 281 20.17 2.08 -4.99
C PHE A 281 19.19 2.84 -5.89
N GLU A 282 18.06 2.25 -6.26
CA GLU A 282 17.03 2.94 -7.06
C GLU A 282 16.43 4.14 -6.30
N GLN A 283 16.18 3.98 -5.00
CA GLN A 283 15.67 5.05 -4.13
C GLN A 283 16.65 6.21 -4.01
N THR A 284 17.96 5.95 -4.01
CA THR A 284 19.01 6.98 -3.87
C THR A 284 19.47 7.58 -5.19
N THR A 285 19.15 6.96 -6.33
CA THR A 285 19.51 7.40 -7.69
C THR A 285 18.30 7.92 -8.46
N THR A 286 17.51 7.02 -9.06
CA THR A 286 16.30 7.32 -9.85
C THR A 286 15.33 8.24 -9.11
N PHE A 287 15.17 8.03 -7.80
CA PHE A 287 14.29 8.85 -6.94
C PHE A 287 15.06 9.66 -5.89
N GLY A 288 16.38 9.85 -6.06
CA GLY A 288 17.25 10.40 -5.02
C GLY A 288 16.89 11.79 -4.50
N LYS A 289 16.31 12.67 -5.34
CA LYS A 289 15.83 13.99 -4.91
C LYS A 289 14.48 13.88 -4.16
N THR A 290 13.61 12.99 -4.61
CA THR A 290 12.30 12.74 -3.98
C THR A 290 12.45 12.08 -2.63
N GLU A 291 13.39 11.13 -2.49
CA GLU A 291 13.70 10.53 -1.20
C GLU A 291 14.27 11.57 -0.23
N ARG A 292 15.17 12.45 -0.69
CA ARG A 292 15.67 13.56 0.14
C ARG A 292 14.53 14.49 0.59
N LEU A 293 13.62 14.84 -0.32
CA LEU A 293 12.45 15.64 0.00
C LEU A 293 11.58 14.96 1.07
N ARG A 294 11.40 13.64 1.00
CA ARG A 294 10.68 12.87 2.01
C ARG A 294 11.31 13.01 3.41
N TYR A 295 12.63 12.83 3.55
CA TYR A 295 13.31 13.04 4.84
C TYR A 295 13.17 14.47 5.34
N THR A 296 13.35 15.45 4.45
CA THR A 296 13.21 16.87 4.80
C THR A 296 11.79 17.19 5.27
N LEU A 297 10.77 16.71 4.57
CA LEU A 297 9.37 16.90 4.93
C LEU A 297 9.03 16.24 6.26
N LEU A 298 9.55 15.05 6.58
CA LEU A 298 9.36 14.44 7.90
C LEU A 298 9.90 15.33 9.01
N GLY A 299 11.12 15.87 8.87
CA GLY A 299 11.70 16.79 9.84
C GLY A 299 10.89 18.10 9.99
N VAL A 300 10.51 18.71 8.86
CA VAL A 300 9.67 19.92 8.84
C VAL A 300 8.31 19.65 9.49
N ASN A 301 7.69 18.51 9.21
CA ASN A 301 6.40 18.14 9.78
C ASN A 301 6.46 17.98 11.29
N VAL A 302 7.53 17.37 11.83
CA VAL A 302 7.73 17.29 13.29
C VAL A 302 7.81 18.70 13.89
N LEU A 303 8.56 19.62 13.28
CA LEU A 303 8.65 21.00 13.75
C LEU A 303 7.31 21.76 13.65
N LEU A 304 6.56 21.57 12.55
CA LEU A 304 5.22 22.15 12.39
C LEU A 304 4.25 21.63 13.45
N MET A 305 4.32 20.34 13.79
CA MET A 305 3.48 19.77 14.85
C MET A 305 3.88 20.27 16.24
N PHE A 306 5.18 20.46 16.53
CA PHE A 306 5.59 21.15 17.75
C PHE A 306 5.09 22.59 17.79
N ALA A 307 5.18 23.33 16.69
CA ALA A 307 4.65 24.69 16.62
C ALA A 307 3.13 24.72 16.87
N LEU A 308 2.38 23.78 16.27
CA LEU A 308 0.94 23.64 16.48
C LEU A 308 0.59 23.23 17.92
N MET A 309 1.43 22.42 18.57
CA MET A 309 1.26 21.98 19.96
C MET A 309 1.35 23.16 20.94
N PHE A 310 2.28 24.08 20.75
CA PHE A 310 2.48 25.23 21.64
C PHE A 310 1.66 26.46 21.24
N ASN A 311 1.38 26.62 19.95
CA ASN A 311 0.65 27.75 19.39
C ASN A 311 -0.50 27.23 18.50
N PRO A 312 -1.57 26.67 19.09
CA PRO A 312 -2.69 26.12 18.33
C PRO A 312 -3.37 27.20 17.48
N ASN A 313 -3.20 27.12 16.17
CA ASN A 313 -3.73 28.06 15.19
C ASN A 313 -4.16 27.33 13.91
N LEU A 314 -5.28 27.75 13.32
CA LEU A 314 -5.82 27.22 12.07
C LEU A 314 -4.84 27.32 10.88
N TRP A 315 -4.02 28.37 10.81
CA TRP A 315 -3.00 28.50 9.78
C TRP A 315 -1.93 27.41 9.89
N LEU A 316 -1.44 27.16 11.11
CA LEU A 316 -0.48 26.08 11.38
C LEU A 316 -1.09 24.70 11.13
N LEU A 317 -2.36 24.52 11.49
CA LEU A 317 -3.11 23.30 11.19
C LEU A 317 -3.21 23.07 9.68
N GLY A 318 -3.59 24.08 8.90
CA GLY A 318 -3.75 23.97 7.45
C GLY A 318 -2.43 23.67 6.73
N ILE A 319 -1.37 24.41 7.06
CA ILE A 319 -0.02 24.18 6.49
C ILE A 319 0.51 22.81 6.93
N GLY A 320 0.35 22.46 8.20
CA GLY A 320 0.76 21.16 8.74
C GLY A 320 0.02 20.00 8.06
N PHE A 321 -1.29 20.11 7.87
CA PHE A 321 -2.10 19.10 7.18
C PHE A 321 -1.62 18.90 5.74
N LEU A 322 -1.45 19.97 4.96
CA LEU A 322 -0.99 19.86 3.57
C LEU A 322 0.44 19.31 3.46
N SER A 323 1.33 19.71 4.36
CA SER A 323 2.72 19.22 4.39
C SER A 323 2.81 17.75 4.79
N VAL A 324 2.03 17.30 5.79
CA VAL A 324 1.93 15.88 6.17
C VAL A 324 1.30 15.05 5.05
N LEU A 325 0.21 15.54 4.43
CA LEU A 325 -0.41 14.87 3.29
C LEU A 325 0.58 14.66 2.14
N THR A 326 1.35 15.70 1.80
CA THR A 326 2.37 15.64 0.75
C THR A 326 3.48 14.64 1.12
N SER A 327 3.96 14.66 2.36
CA SER A 327 4.98 13.74 2.86
C SER A 327 4.51 12.28 2.79
N VAL A 328 3.29 12.01 3.26
CA VAL A 328 2.68 10.68 3.26
C VAL A 328 2.48 10.21 1.82
N TYR A 329 1.98 11.06 0.92
CA TYR A 329 1.75 10.73 -0.48
C TYR A 329 3.04 10.33 -1.19
N LEU A 330 4.09 11.15 -1.09
CA LEU A 330 5.41 10.82 -1.64
C LEU A 330 5.96 9.54 -1.03
N GLY A 331 5.84 9.37 0.29
CA GLY A 331 6.29 8.18 1.00
C GLY A 331 5.57 6.89 0.54
N ARG A 332 4.28 6.95 0.23
CA ARG A 332 3.52 5.78 -0.24
C ARG A 332 3.78 5.48 -1.71
N ILE A 333 3.89 6.48 -2.59
CA ILE A 333 4.20 6.18 -4.00
C ILE A 333 5.61 5.61 -4.13
N LEU A 334 6.60 6.15 -3.39
CA LEU A 334 7.93 5.56 -3.34
C LEU A 334 7.91 4.12 -2.82
N PHE A 335 7.10 3.85 -1.78
CA PHE A 335 6.95 2.52 -1.23
C PHE A 335 6.50 1.49 -2.28
N TYR A 336 5.59 1.86 -3.19
CA TYR A 336 5.16 0.95 -4.27
C TYR A 336 6.12 0.91 -5.47
N ALA A 337 6.71 2.06 -5.84
CA ALA A 337 7.50 2.18 -7.05
C ALA A 337 8.89 1.52 -6.96
N VAL A 338 9.48 1.48 -5.76
CA VAL A 338 10.88 1.04 -5.54
C VAL A 338 11.02 -0.48 -5.41
N VAL A 339 9.91 -1.22 -5.40
CA VAL A 339 9.98 -2.68 -5.23
C VAL A 339 10.59 -3.34 -6.47
N ILE A 340 11.65 -4.12 -6.26
CA ILE A 340 12.24 -4.91 -7.34
C ILE A 340 11.34 -6.11 -7.63
N PRO A 341 10.83 -6.28 -8.87
CA PRO A 341 10.02 -7.44 -9.22
C PRO A 341 10.92 -8.69 -9.29
N THR A 342 10.43 -9.79 -8.72
CA THR A 342 10.98 -11.13 -8.97
C THR A 342 10.61 -11.56 -10.40
N THR A 343 11.43 -11.21 -11.38
CA THR A 343 11.31 -11.75 -12.74
C THR A 343 12.12 -13.04 -12.84
N MET A 344 11.59 -14.01 -13.58
CA MET A 344 12.31 -15.24 -13.86
C MET A 344 13.47 -14.95 -14.84
N PRO A 345 14.64 -15.60 -14.68
CA PRO A 345 15.64 -15.66 -15.75
C PRO A 345 14.98 -16.21 -17.03
N GLY A 346 14.90 -15.41 -18.10
CA GLY A 346 14.21 -15.77 -19.36
C GLY A 346 12.90 -15.01 -19.62
N ALA A 347 12.38 -14.24 -18.67
CA ALA A 347 11.21 -13.37 -18.87
C ALA A 347 11.56 -12.07 -19.63
N PHE A 348 12.27 -12.19 -20.76
CA PHE A 348 12.80 -11.04 -21.52
C PHE A 348 11.72 -10.07 -22.01
N PHE A 349 10.62 -10.64 -22.53
CA PHE A 349 9.49 -9.89 -23.10
C PHE A 349 8.34 -9.65 -22.10
N TRP A 350 8.35 -10.32 -20.94
CA TRP A 350 7.21 -10.44 -20.03
C TRP A 350 7.63 -9.84 -18.68
N LYS A 351 6.96 -8.77 -18.22
CA LYS A 351 7.30 -8.01 -16.99
C LYS A 351 8.64 -7.25 -17.03
N ASN A 352 9.12 -6.91 -18.23
CA ASN A 352 10.24 -5.97 -18.40
C ASN A 352 9.68 -4.57 -18.69
N ASP A 353 9.72 -3.68 -17.70
CA ASP A 353 9.15 -2.33 -17.82
C ASP A 353 9.87 -1.47 -18.86
N GLN A 354 11.16 -1.70 -19.10
CA GLN A 354 11.90 -0.99 -20.14
C GLN A 354 11.45 -1.44 -21.54
N PHE A 355 11.23 -2.75 -21.73
CA PHE A 355 10.67 -3.27 -22.98
C PHE A 355 9.24 -2.76 -23.19
N LYS A 356 8.42 -2.75 -22.13
CA LYS A 356 7.05 -2.20 -22.21
C LYS A 356 7.07 -0.71 -22.60
N ALA A 357 7.92 0.10 -21.96
CA ALA A 357 8.05 1.51 -22.28
C ALA A 357 8.51 1.72 -23.74
N HIS A 358 9.55 1.00 -24.15
CA HIS A 358 10.03 1.06 -25.53
C HIS A 358 8.96 0.62 -26.53
N ALA A 359 8.23 -0.46 -26.24
CA ALA A 359 7.18 -0.97 -27.12
C ALA A 359 6.00 0.02 -27.24
N ILE A 360 5.70 0.78 -26.20
CA ILE A 360 4.69 1.85 -26.25
C ILE A 360 5.23 3.04 -27.04
N GLU A 361 6.45 3.49 -26.75
CA GLU A 361 7.08 4.64 -27.43
C GLU A 361 7.29 4.40 -28.93
N SER A 362 7.63 3.17 -29.31
CA SER A 362 7.88 2.79 -30.70
C SER A 362 6.62 2.36 -31.46
N GLY A 363 5.44 2.34 -30.82
CA GLY A 363 4.19 1.86 -31.40
C GLY A 363 4.08 0.33 -31.57
N LEU A 364 5.06 -0.44 -31.10
CA LEU A 364 5.00 -1.91 -31.10
C LEU A 364 3.82 -2.45 -30.26
N SER A 365 3.34 -1.68 -29.29
CA SER A 365 2.18 -2.03 -28.47
C SER A 365 0.86 -2.14 -29.25
N ASP A 366 0.79 -1.60 -30.47
CA ASP A 366 -0.40 -1.70 -31.31
C ASP A 366 -0.52 -3.07 -31.99
N MET A 367 0.56 -3.87 -32.00
CA MET A 367 0.58 -5.22 -32.53
C MET A 367 0.12 -6.20 -31.44
N PRO A 368 -1.03 -6.90 -31.58
CA PRO A 368 -1.54 -7.80 -30.53
C PRO A 368 -0.56 -8.92 -30.13
N GLN A 369 0.30 -9.31 -31.07
CA GLN A 369 1.33 -10.34 -30.91
C GLN A 369 2.40 -9.96 -29.87
N MET A 370 2.62 -8.65 -29.66
CA MET A 370 3.61 -8.16 -28.71
C MET A 370 3.15 -8.30 -27.25
N GLY A 371 1.86 -8.53 -27.02
CA GLY A 371 1.30 -8.71 -25.67
C GLY A 371 1.47 -7.49 -24.75
N VAL A 372 1.88 -6.34 -25.29
CA VAL A 372 2.03 -5.09 -24.56
C VAL A 372 0.76 -4.27 -24.73
N MET A 373 0.00 -4.12 -23.66
CA MET A 373 -1.25 -3.36 -23.69
C MET A 373 -0.99 -1.89 -23.29
N PRO A 374 -1.30 -0.90 -24.16
CA PRO A 374 -1.20 0.52 -23.81
C PRO A 374 -2.11 0.86 -22.63
N GLN A 375 -1.74 1.88 -21.84
CA GLN A 375 -2.58 2.36 -20.75
C GLN A 375 -3.93 2.86 -21.31
N ARG A 376 -5.03 2.23 -20.89
CA ARG A 376 -6.40 2.73 -21.12
C ARG A 376 -7.12 2.87 -19.80
N HIS A 377 -7.78 4.01 -19.59
CA HIS A 377 -8.74 4.16 -18.49
C HIS A 377 -9.90 3.18 -18.73
N HIS A 378 -10.09 2.24 -17.81
CA HIS A 378 -11.18 1.28 -17.91
C HIS A 378 -12.46 1.97 -17.43
N LYS A 379 -13.43 2.18 -18.33
CA LYS A 379 -14.76 2.65 -17.94
C LYS A 379 -15.45 1.53 -17.16
N PHE A 380 -16.06 1.85 -16.02
CA PHE A 380 -16.85 0.87 -15.28
C PHE A 380 -18.05 0.43 -16.13
N ASP A 381 -18.08 -0.83 -16.53
CA ASP A 381 -19.15 -1.38 -17.36
C ASP A 381 -20.32 -1.83 -16.49
N VAL A 382 -21.23 -0.87 -16.24
CA VAL A 382 -22.48 -1.09 -15.50
C VAL A 382 -23.35 -2.15 -16.19
N LYS A 383 -23.32 -2.23 -17.53
CA LYS A 383 -24.08 -3.25 -18.27
C LYS A 383 -23.51 -4.64 -18.00
N ALA A 384 -22.19 -4.80 -18.06
CA ALA A 384 -21.55 -6.06 -17.70
C ALA A 384 -21.84 -6.46 -16.25
N LEU A 385 -21.80 -5.53 -15.29
CA LEU A 385 -22.19 -5.81 -13.90
C LEU A 385 -23.64 -6.29 -13.81
N MET A 386 -24.59 -5.59 -14.46
CA MET A 386 -25.99 -5.98 -14.45
C MET A 386 -26.22 -7.32 -15.13
N THR A 387 -25.49 -7.63 -16.20
CA THR A 387 -25.53 -8.96 -16.84
C THR A 387 -25.05 -10.04 -15.88
N VAL A 388 -23.95 -9.81 -15.15
CA VAL A 388 -23.45 -10.74 -14.14
C VAL A 388 -24.48 -10.94 -13.03
N ILE A 389 -25.09 -9.87 -12.51
CA ILE A 389 -26.15 -9.96 -11.49
C ILE A 389 -27.35 -10.77 -12.02
N LYS A 390 -27.80 -10.50 -13.24
CA LYS A 390 -28.94 -11.20 -13.86
C LYS A 390 -28.65 -12.67 -14.17
N GLN A 391 -27.41 -13.02 -14.48
CA GLN A 391 -27.01 -14.38 -14.81
C GLN A 391 -26.63 -15.21 -13.58
N THR A 392 -26.36 -14.57 -12.43
CA THR A 392 -26.03 -15.28 -11.20
C THR A 392 -27.30 -15.85 -10.59
N THR A 393 -27.43 -17.18 -10.59
CA THR A 393 -28.59 -17.85 -9.96
C THR A 393 -28.48 -17.79 -8.43
N LEU A 394 -29.59 -17.97 -7.71
CA LEU A 394 -29.58 -18.08 -6.23
C LEU A 394 -28.66 -19.21 -5.75
N LYS A 395 -28.59 -20.31 -6.51
CA LYS A 395 -27.70 -21.44 -6.23
C LYS A 395 -26.23 -21.04 -6.36
N ASP A 396 -25.89 -20.26 -7.38
CA ASP A 396 -24.54 -19.73 -7.58
C ASP A 396 -24.18 -18.72 -6.49
N ALA A 397 -25.12 -17.87 -6.06
CA ALA A 397 -24.90 -16.94 -4.95
C ALA A 397 -24.61 -17.69 -3.63
N PHE A 398 -25.36 -18.75 -3.32
CA PHE A 398 -25.08 -19.60 -2.16
C PHE A 398 -23.74 -20.34 -2.28
N ALA A 399 -23.40 -20.84 -3.46
CA ALA A 399 -22.10 -21.46 -3.71
C ALA A 399 -20.94 -20.45 -3.55
N GLN A 400 -21.13 -19.21 -3.98
CA GLN A 400 -20.17 -18.11 -3.81
C GLN A 400 -20.01 -17.74 -2.33
N ILE A 401 -21.10 -17.69 -1.55
CA ILE A 401 -21.00 -17.47 -0.10
C ILE A 401 -20.23 -18.60 0.58
N LYS A 402 -20.47 -19.86 0.16
CA LYS A 402 -19.74 -21.01 0.67
C LYS A 402 -18.25 -20.97 0.29
N SER A 403 -17.91 -20.50 -0.92
CA SER A 403 -16.51 -20.37 -1.35
C SER A 403 -15.78 -19.26 -0.60
N ILE A 404 -16.43 -18.14 -0.27
CA ILE A 404 -15.89 -17.06 0.58
C ILE A 404 -15.34 -17.61 1.91
N VAL A 405 -16.07 -18.54 2.53
CA VAL A 405 -15.70 -19.12 3.83
C VAL A 405 -14.70 -20.26 3.69
N ASN A 406 -14.88 -21.13 2.69
CA ASN A 406 -14.10 -22.37 2.58
C ASN A 406 -12.82 -22.26 1.75
N GLY A 407 -12.67 -21.20 0.95
CA GLY A 407 -11.45 -20.95 0.15
C GLY A 407 -11.38 -21.72 -1.16
N GLY A 408 -12.51 -21.91 -1.84
CA GLY A 408 -12.65 -22.70 -3.06
C GLY A 408 -13.42 -23.99 -2.86
#